data_AF-A0A953Q9F3-F1
#
_entry.id   AF-A0A953Q9F3-F1
#
_cell.length_a   1.000
_cell.length_b   1.000
_cell.length_c   1.000
_cell.angle_alpha   90.00
_cell.angle_beta   90.00
_cell.angle_gamma   90.00
#
_symmetry.space_group_name_H-M   'P 1'
#
loop_
_entity.id
_entity.type
_entity.pdbx_description
1 polymer ?
#
loop_
_entity_poly.entity_id
_entity_poly.type
_entity_poly.pdbx_seq_one_letter_code
_entity_poly.pdbx_strand_id
1 'polypeptide(L)'
;METRLIIQQALYSEASSMRVHRLCLILLTPSILAIALSAQQADSDPRTAAAYCTFDDGKEVSVRYNPSIVKDEPRNGKVWLPGGSSITLFTQGPLVLNNSSIPTGAYSVYVIPDKKEWTLIVNKNVTAGAPYDDKDDVARSPMELGEVDSPPKQVKVSLAHSAPTKCSIRLYYGKTGAFADFVEQQ
;
A
#
# COMPACT_ATOMS: atom_id res chain seq x y z
N MET A 1 -32.88 58.64 -60.89
CA MET A 1 -32.74 58.43 -62.34
C MET A 1 -31.28 58.19 -62.63
N GLU A 2 -30.76 57.00 -62.36
CA GLU A 2 -30.87 55.87 -63.29
C GLU A 2 -30.73 56.32 -64.74
N THR A 3 -29.51 56.35 -65.25
CA THR A 3 -29.23 55.87 -66.61
C THR A 3 -27.81 55.36 -66.55
N ARG A 4 -27.70 54.07 -66.23
CA ARG A 4 -27.30 53.06 -67.21
C ARG A 4 -25.85 53.27 -67.62
N LEU A 5 -24.93 52.52 -67.04
CA LEU A 5 -24.76 51.10 -67.33
C LEU A 5 -24.35 50.93 -68.79
N ILE A 6 -23.26 50.20 -68.92
CA ILE A 6 -22.74 49.55 -70.11
C ILE A 6 -21.81 50.43 -70.96
N ILE A 7 -20.67 49.81 -71.27
CA ILE A 7 -19.81 50.03 -72.43
C ILE A 7 -18.76 51.14 -72.26
N GLN A 8 -17.62 50.77 -71.69
CA GLN A 8 -16.33 50.72 -72.40
C GLN A 8 -15.31 50.15 -71.40
N GLN A 9 -15.34 48.84 -71.13
CA GLN A 9 -14.36 47.90 -71.69
C GLN A 9 -13.01 48.52 -72.04
N ALA A 10 -11.98 47.91 -71.46
CA ALA A 10 -10.57 48.14 -71.69
C ALA A 10 -10.07 49.48 -71.15
N LEU A 11 -9.52 49.45 -69.94
CA LEU A 11 -8.19 49.98 -69.61
C LEU A 11 -8.01 49.84 -68.10
N TYR A 12 -6.76 49.62 -67.69
CA TYR A 12 -6.27 49.47 -66.31
C TYR A 12 -6.51 48.08 -65.67
N SER A 13 -5.54 47.17 -65.70
CA SER A 13 -4.17 47.20 -65.16
C SER A 13 -4.11 46.36 -63.89
N GLU A 14 -2.99 45.66 -63.81
CA GLU A 14 -2.57 44.62 -62.89
C GLU A 14 -2.82 44.90 -61.40
N ALA A 15 -3.01 43.80 -60.66
CA ALA A 15 -2.18 43.42 -59.51
C ALA A 15 -3.00 42.90 -58.32
N SER A 16 -2.46 41.81 -57.77
CA SER A 16 -2.47 41.47 -56.35
C SER A 16 -3.78 40.94 -55.72
N SER A 17 -3.69 39.63 -55.42
CA SER A 17 -3.99 39.05 -54.10
C SER A 17 -5.45 38.81 -53.68
N MET A 18 -5.61 37.63 -53.06
CA MET A 18 -6.69 37.20 -52.13
C MET A 18 -8.03 36.73 -52.71
N ARG A 19 -8.28 35.40 -52.64
CA ARG A 19 -9.19 34.72 -51.68
C ARG A 19 -9.95 33.49 -52.25
N VAL A 20 -9.79 32.38 -51.52
CA VAL A 20 -10.79 31.35 -51.13
C VAL A 20 -11.39 30.50 -52.25
N HIS A 21 -11.12 29.19 -52.22
CA HIS A 21 -11.92 28.07 -52.75
C HIS A 21 -11.37 26.79 -52.06
N ARG A 22 -12.06 25.82 -51.46
CA ARG A 22 -13.45 25.49 -51.15
C ARG A 22 -13.39 24.43 -50.02
N LEU A 23 -14.42 24.37 -49.17
CA LEU A 23 -14.85 23.23 -48.34
C LEU A 23 -13.76 22.32 -47.72
N CYS A 24 -13.52 22.48 -46.42
CA CYS A 24 -13.30 21.34 -45.55
C CYS A 24 -14.01 21.59 -44.22
N LEU A 25 -15.00 20.73 -43.94
CA LEU A 25 -15.85 20.75 -42.76
C LEU A 25 -14.99 20.26 -41.57
N ILE A 26 -14.30 21.17 -40.88
CA ILE A 26 -13.48 20.82 -39.71
C ILE A 26 -14.40 20.75 -38.49
N LEU A 27 -14.90 19.53 -38.22
CA LEU A 27 -15.48 19.15 -36.93
C LEU A 27 -14.38 19.26 -35.86
N LEU A 28 -14.41 20.33 -35.08
CA LEU A 28 -13.52 20.53 -33.95
C LEU A 28 -14.13 19.88 -32.70
N THR A 29 -13.99 18.56 -32.55
CA THR A 29 -14.29 17.86 -31.29
C THR A 29 -13.02 17.76 -30.45
N PRO A 30 -13.00 18.27 -29.20
CA PRO A 30 -11.82 18.18 -28.35
C PRO A 30 -11.60 16.73 -27.94
N SER A 31 -10.42 16.20 -28.26
CA SER A 31 -9.95 14.92 -27.75
C SER A 31 -9.80 14.99 -26.23
N ILE A 32 -10.73 14.39 -25.50
CA ILE A 32 -10.59 14.12 -24.07
C ILE A 32 -9.50 13.06 -23.94
N LEU A 33 -8.28 13.49 -23.64
CA LEU A 33 -7.21 12.59 -23.23
C LEU A 33 -7.49 12.17 -21.78
N ALA A 34 -8.25 11.09 -21.62
CA ALA A 34 -8.36 10.40 -20.35
C ALA A 34 -7.01 9.72 -20.07
N ILE A 35 -6.14 10.39 -19.30
CA ILE A 35 -5.00 9.73 -18.69
C ILE A 35 -5.60 8.79 -17.64
N ALA A 36 -5.70 7.51 -17.98
CA ALA A 36 -6.00 6.48 -17.01
C ALA A 36 -4.92 6.54 -15.93
N LEU A 37 -5.32 6.91 -14.72
CA LEU A 37 -4.51 6.81 -13.53
C LEU A 37 -4.25 5.32 -13.28
N SER A 38 -3.18 4.76 -13.84
CA SER A 38 -2.70 3.44 -13.42
C SER A 38 -1.98 3.59 -12.07
N ALA A 39 -2.76 3.91 -11.04
CA ALA A 39 -2.32 3.77 -9.66
C ALA A 39 -2.49 2.30 -9.27
N GLN A 40 -1.45 1.77 -8.60
CA GLN A 40 -1.39 0.45 -7.95
C GLN A 40 -1.08 -0.74 -8.87
N GLN A 41 0.16 -0.82 -9.36
CA GLN A 41 0.83 -2.12 -9.37
C GLN A 41 1.18 -2.48 -7.92
N ALA A 42 0.22 -3.07 -7.22
CA ALA A 42 0.53 -3.85 -6.03
C ALA A 42 1.40 -5.03 -6.48
N ASP A 43 2.57 -5.16 -5.88
CA ASP A 43 3.49 -6.29 -6.06
C ASP A 43 2.73 -7.61 -5.84
N SER A 44 2.37 -8.27 -6.95
CA SER A 44 1.48 -9.42 -6.99
C SER A 44 2.24 -10.74 -6.92
N ASP A 45 3.23 -10.86 -6.02
CA ASP A 45 3.79 -12.18 -5.71
C ASP A 45 2.66 -13.06 -5.13
N PRO A 46 2.22 -14.11 -5.85
CA PRO A 46 1.12 -14.96 -5.42
C PRO A 46 1.44 -15.75 -4.14
N ARG A 47 2.69 -15.71 -3.68
CA ARG A 47 3.16 -16.31 -2.40
C ARG A 47 3.06 -15.33 -1.24
N THR A 48 2.59 -14.11 -1.44
CA THR A 48 2.43 -13.11 -0.38
C THR A 48 0.95 -12.77 -0.16
N ALA A 49 0.57 -12.62 1.10
CA ALA A 49 -0.72 -12.14 1.54
C ALA A 49 -0.56 -10.78 2.22
N ALA A 50 -1.65 -10.01 2.28
CA ALA A 50 -1.67 -8.71 2.93
C ALA A 50 -2.87 -8.57 3.87
N ALA A 51 -2.70 -7.74 4.90
CA ALA A 51 -3.78 -7.29 5.77
C ALA A 51 -3.64 -5.79 6.03
N TYR A 52 -4.76 -5.14 6.32
CA TYR A 52 -4.88 -3.68 6.42
C TYR A 52 -5.72 -3.32 7.64
N CYS A 53 -5.43 -2.18 8.26
CA CYS A 53 -6.28 -1.55 9.25
C CYS A 53 -6.15 -0.04 9.12
N THR A 54 -7.30 0.63 9.02
CA THR A 54 -7.42 2.07 8.88
C THR A 54 -7.90 2.63 10.22
N PHE A 55 -7.19 3.62 10.75
CA PHE A 55 -7.60 4.38 11.93
C PHE A 55 -8.77 5.33 11.59
N ASP A 56 -9.42 5.88 12.61
CA ASP A 56 -10.58 6.77 12.42
C ASP A 56 -10.24 8.07 11.65
N ASP A 57 -8.98 8.50 11.67
CA ASP A 57 -8.51 9.67 10.94
C ASP A 57 -8.14 9.39 9.47
N GLY A 58 -8.23 8.12 9.05
CA GLY A 58 -7.97 7.67 7.69
C GLY A 58 -6.54 7.20 7.42
N LYS A 59 -5.59 7.35 8.36
CA LYS A 59 -4.26 6.75 8.20
C LYS A 59 -4.35 5.22 8.28
N GLU A 60 -3.47 4.54 7.56
CA GLU A 60 -3.46 3.08 7.49
C GLU A 60 -2.17 2.47 8.03
N VAL A 61 -2.32 1.33 8.71
CA VAL A 61 -1.26 0.34 8.93
C VAL A 61 -1.57 -0.90 8.09
N SER A 62 -0.56 -1.44 7.42
CA SER A 62 -0.69 -2.66 6.62
C SER A 62 0.49 -3.59 6.83
N VAL A 63 0.26 -4.88 6.56
CA VAL A 63 1.30 -5.90 6.61
C VAL A 63 1.29 -6.73 5.34
N ARG A 64 2.48 -7.16 4.90
CA ARG A 64 2.68 -8.19 3.88
C ARG A 64 3.43 -9.37 4.49
N TYR A 65 2.99 -10.59 4.21
CA TYR A 65 3.56 -11.80 4.81
C TYR A 65 3.44 -13.01 3.89
N ASN A 66 4.17 -14.08 4.19
CA ASN A 66 4.09 -15.34 3.46
C ASN A 66 3.15 -16.33 4.18
N PRO A 67 1.96 -16.67 3.65
CA PRO A 67 1.04 -17.64 4.25
C PRO A 67 1.51 -19.07 3.94
N SER A 68 2.68 -19.47 4.44
CA SER A 68 3.25 -20.79 4.14
C SER A 68 3.13 -21.76 5.31
N ILE A 69 3.19 -23.05 4.96
CA ILE A 69 3.33 -24.19 5.88
C ILE A 69 4.83 -24.52 6.07
N VAL A 70 5.76 -23.61 5.73
CA VAL A 70 7.20 -23.90 5.88
C VAL A 70 7.45 -24.42 7.30
N LYS A 71 8.19 -25.52 7.37
CA LYS A 71 8.45 -26.34 8.56
C LYS A 71 9.25 -25.64 9.68
N ASP A 72 9.45 -24.34 9.58
CA ASP A 72 10.09 -23.58 10.66
C ASP A 72 9.05 -23.33 11.74
N GLU A 73 9.03 -24.23 12.72
CA GLU A 73 8.10 -24.18 13.84
C GLU A 73 8.58 -23.18 14.90
N PRO A 74 7.66 -22.48 15.59
CA PRO A 74 8.02 -21.56 16.65
C PRO A 74 8.78 -22.28 17.77
N ARG A 75 9.97 -21.78 18.11
CA ARG A 75 10.81 -22.32 19.21
C ARG A 75 10.92 -21.29 20.33
N ASN A 76 10.71 -21.75 21.57
CA ASN A 76 10.75 -20.89 22.74
C ASN A 76 12.08 -20.13 22.86
N GLY A 77 11.99 -18.82 23.06
CA GLY A 77 13.13 -17.92 23.25
C GLY A 77 13.99 -17.71 21.99
N LYS A 78 13.51 -18.10 20.80
CA LYS A 78 14.21 -17.89 19.53
C LYS A 78 13.37 -17.01 18.61
N VAL A 79 14.06 -16.15 17.86
CA VAL A 79 13.43 -15.37 16.79
C VAL A 79 12.88 -16.33 15.76
N TRP A 80 11.62 -16.11 15.40
CA TRP A 80 10.86 -16.88 14.45
C TRP A 80 10.37 -15.97 13.32
N LEU A 81 10.39 -16.51 12.11
CA LEU A 81 9.98 -15.86 10.87
C LEU A 81 8.68 -16.51 10.40
N PRO A 82 7.50 -15.96 10.74
CA PRO A 82 6.23 -16.60 10.43
C PRO A 82 6.06 -16.83 8.92
N GLY A 83 5.96 -18.09 8.52
CA GLY A 83 5.89 -18.47 7.10
C GLY A 83 7.24 -18.54 6.38
N GLY A 84 8.35 -18.51 7.12
CA GLY A 84 9.72 -18.62 6.61
C GLY A 84 10.35 -17.29 6.16
N SER A 85 9.68 -16.16 6.39
CA SER A 85 10.19 -14.81 6.13
C SER A 85 9.72 -13.82 7.20
N SER A 86 10.34 -12.65 7.30
CA SER A 86 9.79 -11.57 8.10
C SER A 86 8.45 -11.10 7.52
N ILE A 87 7.60 -10.55 8.39
CA ILE A 87 6.41 -9.81 7.96
C ILE A 87 6.86 -8.39 7.65
N THR A 88 6.48 -7.82 6.51
CA THR A 88 6.74 -6.40 6.23
C THR A 88 5.58 -5.57 6.76
N LEU A 89 5.86 -4.65 7.69
CA LEU A 89 4.92 -3.67 8.22
C LEU A 89 5.09 -2.35 7.47
N PHE A 90 4.00 -1.75 7.03
CA PHE A 90 3.95 -0.37 6.55
C PHE A 90 3.01 0.43 7.42
N THR A 91 3.43 1.63 7.82
CA THR A 91 2.57 2.55 8.55
C THR A 91 2.60 3.93 7.90
N GLN A 92 1.43 4.53 7.71
CA GLN A 92 1.26 5.89 7.17
C GLN A 92 1.42 6.98 8.23
N GLY A 93 1.34 6.62 9.52
CA GLY A 93 1.51 7.53 10.65
C GLY A 93 2.53 7.00 11.67
N PRO A 94 2.98 7.86 12.61
CA PRO A 94 3.72 7.39 13.76
C PRO A 94 2.83 6.48 14.62
N LEU A 95 3.38 5.37 15.06
CA LEU A 95 2.72 4.41 15.93
C LEU A 95 3.41 4.35 17.28
N VAL A 96 2.69 3.92 18.29
CA VAL A 96 3.23 3.43 19.55
C VAL A 96 2.96 1.94 19.62
N LEU A 97 4.00 1.17 19.90
CA LEU A 97 3.91 -0.24 20.24
C LEU A 97 4.44 -0.41 21.66
N ASN A 98 3.55 -0.82 22.58
CA ASN A 98 3.82 -0.80 24.02
C ASN A 98 4.25 0.60 24.49
N ASN A 99 5.54 0.81 24.79
CA ASN A 99 6.11 2.10 25.22
C ASN A 99 7.11 2.69 24.21
N SER A 100 7.19 2.13 23.00
CA SER A 100 8.14 2.53 21.97
C SER A 100 7.42 3.24 20.83
N SER A 101 7.95 4.40 20.41
CA SER A 101 7.47 5.12 19.23
C SER A 101 8.13 4.54 17.97
N ILE A 102 7.31 4.31 16.95
CA ILE A 102 7.69 3.79 15.63
C ILE A 102 7.31 4.87 14.62
N PRO A 103 8.30 5.57 14.02
CA PRO A 103 8.02 6.57 12.99
C PRO A 103 7.31 5.98 11.76
N THR A 104 6.63 6.84 10.98
CA THR A 104 6.10 6.49 9.67
C THR A 104 7.17 5.80 8.81
N GLY A 105 6.83 4.70 8.15
CA GLY A 105 7.79 3.97 7.31
C GLY A 105 7.47 2.49 7.11
N ALA A 106 8.47 1.76 6.64
CA ALA A 106 8.44 0.32 6.45
C ALA A 106 9.39 -0.38 7.43
N TYR A 107 8.97 -1.52 7.96
CA TYR A 107 9.71 -2.28 8.97
C TYR A 107 9.59 -3.79 8.72
N SER A 108 10.58 -4.55 9.19
CA SER A 108 10.45 -5.99 9.34
C SER A 108 9.85 -6.31 10.71
N VAL A 109 8.93 -7.25 10.74
CA VAL A 109 8.31 -7.77 11.95
C VAL A 109 8.70 -9.22 12.14
N TYR A 110 9.14 -9.51 13.36
CA TYR A 110 9.54 -10.83 13.83
C TYR A 110 8.77 -11.17 15.11
N VAL A 111 8.80 -12.46 15.48
CA VAL A 111 8.18 -12.93 16.72
C VAL A 111 9.18 -13.77 17.50
N ILE A 112 9.23 -13.62 18.82
CA ILE A 112 9.88 -14.57 19.72
C ILE A 112 8.79 -15.32 20.48
N PRO A 113 8.53 -16.59 20.14
CA PRO A 113 7.63 -17.43 20.91
C PRO A 113 8.21 -17.74 22.29
N ASP A 114 7.34 -17.87 23.29
CA ASP A 114 7.64 -18.50 24.57
C ASP A 114 6.38 -19.23 25.08
N LYS A 115 6.49 -19.94 26.21
CA LYS A 115 5.42 -20.77 26.79
C LYS A 115 4.22 -19.96 27.28
N LYS A 116 4.46 -18.75 27.81
CA LYS A 116 3.43 -17.95 28.49
C LYS A 116 3.02 -16.71 27.70
N GLU A 117 3.95 -16.16 26.94
CA GLU A 117 3.81 -14.88 26.26
C GLU A 117 4.72 -14.91 25.02
N TRP A 118 4.27 -14.33 23.92
CA TRP A 118 5.14 -14.12 22.76
C TRP A 118 5.61 -12.68 22.73
N THR A 119 6.73 -12.40 22.09
CA THR A 119 7.19 -11.03 21.87
C THR A 119 7.08 -10.68 20.40
N LEU A 120 6.36 -9.61 20.07
CA LEU A 120 6.39 -8.96 18.77
C LEU A 120 7.62 -8.05 18.69
N ILE A 121 8.34 -8.10 17.59
CA ILE A 121 9.50 -7.24 17.33
C ILE A 121 9.24 -6.43 16.06
N VAL A 122 9.50 -5.13 16.12
CA VAL A 122 9.57 -4.24 14.95
C VAL A 122 11.03 -3.85 14.76
N ASN A 123 11.56 -4.10 13.57
CA ASN A 123 12.97 -3.95 13.22
C ASN A 123 13.11 -3.07 11.96
N LYS A 124 14.06 -2.13 11.97
CA LYS A 124 14.23 -1.12 10.92
C LYS A 124 14.88 -1.67 9.64
N ASN A 125 15.47 -2.86 9.66
CA ASN A 125 16.05 -3.47 8.48
C ASN A 125 14.99 -4.21 7.66
N VAL A 126 14.62 -3.64 6.52
CA VAL A 126 13.62 -4.19 5.59
C VAL A 126 14.22 -5.01 4.44
N THR A 127 15.54 -5.26 4.47
CA THR A 127 16.22 -5.98 3.39
C THR A 127 15.79 -7.44 3.38
N ALA A 128 15.11 -7.86 2.31
CA ALA A 128 14.62 -9.23 2.16
C ALA A 128 15.78 -10.25 2.27
N GLY A 129 15.61 -11.24 3.13
CA GLY A 129 16.60 -12.32 3.34
C GLY A 129 17.84 -11.93 4.16
N ALA A 130 17.95 -10.68 4.61
CA ALA A 130 18.99 -10.29 5.56
C ALA A 130 18.81 -11.05 6.89
N PRO A 131 19.91 -11.46 7.54
CA PRO A 131 19.84 -12.04 8.87
C PRO A 131 19.29 -11.03 9.87
N TYR A 132 18.56 -11.51 10.86
CA TYR A 132 18.09 -10.70 11.98
C TYR A 132 19.27 -10.19 12.83
N ASP A 133 19.30 -8.88 13.13
CA ASP A 133 20.19 -8.22 14.10
C ASP A 133 19.33 -7.44 15.08
N ASP A 134 19.51 -7.69 16.38
CA ASP A 134 18.74 -7.07 17.45
C ASP A 134 19.04 -5.57 17.62
N LYS A 135 20.19 -5.09 17.13
CA LYS A 135 20.53 -3.65 17.09
C LYS A 135 19.64 -2.85 16.14
N ASP A 136 18.91 -3.53 15.27
CA ASP A 136 17.96 -2.91 14.35
C ASP A 136 16.53 -2.88 14.91
N ASP A 137 16.29 -3.42 16.10
CA ASP A 137 14.99 -3.35 16.74
C ASP A 137 14.66 -1.92 17.18
N VAL A 138 13.47 -1.46 16.80
CA VAL A 138 12.93 -0.14 17.20
C VAL A 138 11.85 -0.27 18.27
N ALA A 139 11.17 -1.41 18.34
CA ALA A 139 10.16 -1.68 19.34
C ALA A 139 10.03 -3.17 19.62
N ARG A 140 9.68 -3.50 20.86
CA ARG A 140 9.29 -4.83 21.28
C ARG A 140 8.05 -4.74 22.16
N SER A 141 7.11 -5.66 21.97
CA SER A 141 5.91 -5.75 22.78
C SER A 141 5.61 -7.17 23.18
N PRO A 142 5.18 -7.41 24.43
CA PRO A 142 4.47 -8.65 24.74
C PRO A 142 3.24 -8.80 23.83
N MET A 143 2.91 -10.04 23.51
CA MET A 143 1.71 -10.43 22.79
C MET A 143 0.82 -11.26 23.71
N GLU A 144 -0.46 -10.91 23.76
CA GLU A 144 -1.47 -11.72 24.42
C GLU A 144 -1.69 -13.01 23.64
N LEU A 145 -1.82 -14.14 24.34
CA LEU A 145 -2.04 -15.45 23.72
C LEU A 145 -3.48 -15.91 23.91
N GLY A 146 -4.05 -16.53 22.87
CA GLY A 146 -5.34 -17.20 22.91
C GLY A 146 -5.31 -18.54 22.17
N GLU A 147 -6.24 -19.43 22.52
CA GLU A 147 -6.48 -20.66 21.75
C GLU A 147 -7.52 -20.42 20.66
N VAL A 148 -7.33 -21.03 19.49
CA VAL A 148 -8.23 -20.93 18.34
C VAL A 148 -8.87 -22.28 18.05
N ASP A 149 -10.20 -22.35 18.09
CA ASP A 149 -10.98 -23.59 17.90
C ASP A 149 -10.84 -24.20 16.50
N SER A 150 -10.68 -23.33 15.48
CA SER A 150 -10.47 -23.72 14.09
C SER A 150 -9.14 -23.18 13.57
N PRO A 151 -8.01 -23.86 13.85
CA PRO A 151 -6.68 -23.49 13.37
C PRO A 151 -6.63 -23.24 11.86
N PRO A 152 -5.97 -22.16 11.39
CA PRO A 152 -5.70 -22.01 9.97
C PRO A 152 -4.71 -23.09 9.51
N LYS A 153 -4.84 -23.54 8.26
CA LYS A 153 -3.93 -24.54 7.67
C LYS A 153 -2.50 -24.00 7.42
N GLN A 154 -2.37 -22.68 7.38
CA GLN A 154 -1.14 -21.92 7.12
C GLN A 154 -1.01 -20.83 8.16
N VAL A 155 0.19 -20.24 8.31
CA VAL A 155 0.33 -18.98 9.06
C VAL A 155 -0.66 -17.95 8.52
N LYS A 156 -1.38 -17.28 9.41
CA LYS A 156 -2.28 -16.18 9.06
C LYS A 156 -1.96 -14.95 9.90
N VAL A 157 -1.89 -13.80 9.25
CA VAL A 157 -1.78 -12.50 9.90
C VAL A 157 -3.01 -11.69 9.52
N SER A 158 -3.63 -11.01 10.49
CA SER A 158 -4.67 -10.03 10.23
C SER A 158 -4.43 -8.78 11.07
N LEU A 159 -4.95 -7.65 10.61
CA LEU A 159 -5.05 -6.44 11.39
C LEU A 159 -6.53 -6.18 11.70
N ALA A 160 -6.84 -5.79 12.93
CA ALA A 160 -8.20 -5.50 13.37
C ALA A 160 -8.27 -4.11 13.97
N HIS A 161 -9.14 -3.25 13.44
CA HIS A 161 -9.48 -1.98 14.07
C HIS A 161 -10.21 -2.26 15.38
N SER A 162 -9.54 -1.98 16.51
CA SER A 162 -10.03 -2.34 17.86
C SER A 162 -10.49 -1.13 18.67
N ALA A 163 -10.06 0.08 18.31
CA ALA A 163 -10.51 1.36 18.84
C ALA A 163 -10.08 2.47 17.86
N PRO A 164 -10.58 3.72 17.99
CA PRO A 164 -10.32 4.82 17.04
C PRO A 164 -8.85 5.00 16.63
N THR A 165 -7.94 4.82 17.57
CA THR A 165 -6.48 4.93 17.38
C THR A 165 -5.78 3.58 17.54
N LYS A 166 -6.47 2.44 17.49
CA LYS A 166 -5.87 1.12 17.73
C LYS A 166 -6.12 0.14 16.61
N CYS A 167 -5.03 -0.42 16.11
CA CYS A 167 -5.01 -1.53 15.18
C CYS A 167 -4.28 -2.71 15.81
N SER A 168 -5.00 -3.79 16.06
CA SER A 168 -4.48 -5.01 16.66
C SER A 168 -3.90 -5.93 15.58
N ILE A 169 -2.60 -6.21 15.63
CA ILE A 169 -1.98 -7.27 14.83
C ILE A 169 -2.26 -8.62 15.48
N ARG A 170 -2.77 -9.55 14.67
CA ARG A 170 -3.16 -10.89 15.10
C ARG A 170 -2.44 -11.92 14.26
N LEU A 171 -1.56 -12.69 14.88
CA LEU A 171 -0.82 -13.78 14.27
C LEU A 171 -1.42 -15.10 14.72
N TYR A 172 -1.72 -15.98 13.76
CA TYR A 172 -2.30 -17.29 14.00
C TYR A 172 -1.39 -18.38 13.44
N TYR A 173 -1.04 -19.34 14.30
CA TYR A 173 -0.25 -20.51 13.96
C TYR A 173 -0.72 -21.71 14.78
N GLY A 174 -1.16 -22.77 14.08
CA GLY A 174 -1.79 -23.91 14.74
C GLY A 174 -2.96 -23.44 15.61
N LYS A 175 -3.00 -23.93 16.85
CA LYS A 175 -4.00 -23.56 17.85
C LYS A 175 -3.74 -22.22 18.54
N THR A 176 -2.60 -21.57 18.27
CA THR A 176 -2.21 -20.34 18.96
C THR A 176 -2.61 -19.13 18.13
N GLY A 177 -3.34 -18.21 18.76
CA GLY A 177 -3.43 -16.81 18.37
C GLY A 177 -2.54 -15.95 19.27
N ALA A 178 -1.78 -15.03 18.68
CA ALA A 178 -0.97 -14.06 19.38
C ALA A 178 -1.35 -12.64 18.92
N PHE A 179 -1.56 -11.72 19.87
CA PHE A 179 -2.14 -10.41 19.62
C PHE A 179 -1.32 -9.29 20.24
N ALA A 180 -1.11 -8.20 19.52
CA ALA A 180 -0.55 -6.96 20.06
C ALA A 180 -1.19 -5.76 19.38
N ASP A 181 -1.24 -4.62 20.09
CA ASP A 181 -1.88 -3.41 19.58
C ASP A 181 -0.83 -2.40 19.13
N PHE A 182 -1.00 -1.91 17.91
CA PHE A 182 -0.43 -0.64 17.48
C PHE A 182 -1.41 0.47 17.84
N VAL A 183 -0.91 1.50 18.51
CA VAL A 183 -1.67 2.72 18.82
C VAL A 183 -1.19 3.84 17.92
N GLU A 184 -2.08 4.53 17.22
CA GLU A 184 -1.72 5.73 16.47
C GLU A 184 -1.28 6.84 17.44
N GLN A 185 -0.13 7.44 17.15
CA GLN A 185 0.35 8.62 17.86
C GLN A 185 -0.28 9.87 17.22
N GLN A 186 -1.15 10.53 17.98
CA GLN A 186 -1.78 11.81 17.59
C GLN A 186 -0.83 12.99 17.72
#